data_AF-G7JPZ9-F1
#
_entry.id   AF-G7JPZ9-F1
#
_cell.length_a   1.000
_cell.length_b   1.000
_cell.length_c   1.000
_cell.angle_alpha   90.00
_cell.angle_beta   90.00
_cell.angle_gamma   90.00
#
_symmetry.space_group_name_H-M   'P 1'
#
loop_
_entity.id
_entity.type
_entity.pdbx_description
1 polymer ?
#
loop_
_entity_poly.entity_id
_entity_poly.type
_entity_poly.pdbx_seq_one_letter_code
_entity_poly.pdbx_strand_id
1 'polypeptide(L)'
;MLQSSGKSLKDYPPMPRADRALVPDVQDVLINEELNYDRKALGKEHERLMSSMTSEQRNVYDTIMTRVSQNKPGVFFLYGYGGIGKTFLWRAMGAALRSQGEIIIIVNSSGIAALLIHGGRTAHSRFGIPILIHEASTCPIDSDSPLAKLIIKAKLIIWDEAPMMHRYCFEAVDRSFRDVMRDVDKRFKHIPFGGKVVFG
;
A
#
# COMPACT_ATOMS: atom_id res chain seq x y z
N MET A 1 16.56 -1.19 -11.73
CA MET A 1 16.65 -2.63 -12.09
C MET A 1 17.13 -3.53 -10.94
N LEU A 2 18.14 -3.17 -10.14
CA LEU A 2 18.55 -4.00 -8.97
C LEU A 2 17.59 -3.86 -7.77
N GLN A 3 17.15 -2.64 -7.48
CA GLN A 3 16.30 -2.35 -6.31
C GLN A 3 14.84 -2.77 -6.48
N SER A 4 14.34 -2.88 -7.71
CA SER A 4 13.05 -3.48 -8.04
C SER A 4 12.96 -4.97 -7.70
N SER A 5 14.10 -5.60 -7.37
CA SER A 5 14.22 -7.00 -6.96
C SER A 5 14.73 -7.16 -5.53
N GLY A 6 14.73 -6.08 -4.73
CA GLY A 6 15.16 -6.13 -3.33
C GLY A 6 16.67 -6.33 -3.10
N LYS A 7 17.49 -6.16 -4.15
CA LYS A 7 18.95 -6.30 -4.08
C LYS A 7 19.65 -4.96 -4.15
N SER A 8 20.80 -4.87 -3.48
CA SER A 8 21.67 -3.69 -3.47
C SER A 8 22.94 -3.95 -4.28
N LEU A 9 23.59 -2.88 -4.75
CA LEU A 9 24.94 -2.97 -5.34
C LEU A 9 25.97 -3.56 -4.37
N LYS A 10 25.67 -3.56 -3.06
CA LYS A 10 26.47 -4.24 -2.03
C LYS A 10 26.56 -5.75 -2.22
N ASP A 11 25.56 -6.36 -2.87
CA ASP A 11 25.47 -7.81 -3.07
C ASP A 11 26.30 -8.31 -4.26
N TYR A 12 26.95 -7.38 -5.00
CA TYR A 12 27.71 -7.66 -6.21
C TYR A 12 29.09 -6.96 -6.16
N PRO A 13 30.09 -7.56 -5.50
CA PRO A 13 31.42 -6.97 -5.26
C PRO A 13 32.19 -6.46 -6.49
N PRO A 14 32.09 -7.08 -7.69
CA PRO A 14 32.87 -6.62 -8.85
C PRO A 14 32.26 -5.41 -9.57
N MET A 15 31.09 -4.90 -9.17
CA MET A 15 30.47 -3.75 -9.85
C MET A 15 31.02 -2.40 -9.33
N PRO A 16 31.24 -1.40 -10.22
CA PRO A 16 31.63 -0.05 -9.82
C PRO A 16 30.61 0.54 -8.84
N ARG A 17 31.09 1.05 -7.71
CA ARG A 17 30.23 1.66 -6.70
C ARG A 17 29.78 3.03 -7.18
N ALA A 18 28.47 3.26 -7.21
CA ALA A 18 27.94 4.61 -7.38
C ALA A 18 28.39 5.48 -6.20
N ASP A 19 28.82 6.70 -6.48
CA ASP A 19 29.21 7.68 -5.47
C ASP A 19 28.02 7.92 -4.52
N ARG A 20 28.24 7.80 -3.20
CA ARG A 20 27.19 7.97 -2.19
C ARG A 20 26.57 9.37 -2.23
N ALA A 21 27.29 10.36 -2.76
CA ALA A 21 26.78 11.72 -2.96
C ALA A 21 25.76 11.85 -4.10
N LEU A 22 25.67 10.86 -5.00
CA LEU A 22 24.75 10.83 -6.15
C LEU A 22 23.55 9.89 -5.93
N VAL A 23 23.49 9.18 -4.81
CA VAL A 23 22.35 8.32 -4.46
C VAL A 23 21.36 9.17 -3.67
N PRO A 24 20.15 9.44 -4.19
CA PRO A 24 19.10 10.07 -3.40
C PRO A 24 18.91 9.29 -2.11
N ASP A 25 18.71 9.99 -0.99
CA ASP A 25 18.45 9.33 0.28
C ASP A 25 17.35 8.27 0.07
N VAL A 26 17.62 7.01 0.43
CA VAL A 26 16.68 5.89 0.24
C VAL A 26 15.35 6.20 0.95
N GLN A 27 15.40 7.07 1.97
CA GLN A 27 14.26 7.67 2.65
C GLN A 27 13.23 8.29 1.68
N ASP A 28 13.71 8.99 0.65
CA ASP A 28 12.85 9.67 -0.30
C ASP A 28 12.42 8.75 -1.44
N VAL A 29 13.13 7.65 -1.73
CA VAL A 29 12.84 6.82 -2.91
C VAL A 29 11.44 6.21 -2.86
N LEU A 30 11.04 5.56 -1.75
CA LEU A 30 9.72 4.92 -1.67
C LEU A 30 8.57 5.93 -1.70
N ILE A 31 8.77 7.10 -1.08
CA ILE A 31 7.77 8.18 -1.08
C ILE A 31 7.72 8.85 -2.45
N ASN A 32 8.88 9.13 -3.05
CA ASN A 32 8.98 9.72 -4.39
C ASN A 32 8.37 8.79 -5.43
N GLU A 33 8.57 7.47 -5.34
CA GLU A 33 7.91 6.50 -6.20
C GLU A 33 6.37 6.65 -6.16
N GLU A 34 5.79 6.87 -4.96
CA GLU A 34 4.34 7.07 -4.83
C GLU A 34 3.87 8.49 -5.18
N LEU A 35 4.75 9.48 -5.21
CA LEU A 35 4.41 10.88 -5.51
C LEU A 35 4.72 11.30 -6.95
N ASN A 36 5.53 10.53 -7.67
CA ASN A 36 6.02 10.82 -9.03
C ASN A 36 5.05 10.38 -10.15
N TYR A 37 3.75 10.34 -9.87
CA TYR A 37 2.73 10.08 -10.88
C TYR A 37 2.28 11.38 -11.57
N ASP A 38 1.91 11.29 -12.84
CA ASP A 38 1.26 12.41 -13.55
C ASP A 38 -0.14 12.67 -12.97
N ARG A 39 -0.21 13.69 -12.12
CA ARG A 39 -1.44 14.07 -11.42
C ARG A 39 -2.55 14.51 -12.37
N LYS A 40 -2.23 15.17 -13.48
CA LYS A 40 -3.23 15.62 -14.46
C LYS A 40 -3.80 14.44 -15.22
N ALA A 41 -2.95 13.51 -15.64
CA ALA A 41 -3.41 12.29 -16.31
C ALA A 41 -4.29 11.44 -15.37
N LEU A 42 -3.88 11.30 -14.10
CA LEU A 42 -4.66 10.58 -13.09
C LEU A 42 -5.99 11.26 -12.77
N GLY A 43 -6.05 12.59 -12.73
CA GLY A 43 -7.31 13.33 -12.55
C GLY A 43 -8.30 13.04 -13.69
N LYS A 44 -7.83 13.09 -14.95
CA LYS A 44 -8.66 12.73 -16.11
C LYS A 44 -9.12 11.27 -16.09
N GLU A 45 -8.22 10.36 -15.71
CA GLU A 45 -8.57 8.95 -15.57
C GLU A 45 -9.60 8.73 -14.45
N HIS A 46 -9.47 9.44 -13.33
CA HIS A 46 -10.45 9.41 -12.24
C HIS A 46 -11.81 9.90 -12.72
N GLU A 47 -11.90 11.04 -13.40
CA GLU A 47 -13.15 11.56 -13.99
C GLU A 47 -13.80 10.53 -14.93
N ARG A 48 -13.00 9.91 -15.81
CA ARG A 48 -13.47 8.87 -16.73
C ARG A 48 -14.03 7.66 -15.98
N LEU A 49 -13.32 7.16 -14.98
CA LEU A 49 -13.76 6.02 -14.17
C LEU A 49 -15.03 6.37 -13.38
N MET A 50 -15.13 7.58 -12.82
CA MET A 50 -16.33 8.01 -12.10
C MET A 50 -17.57 8.10 -13.02
N SER A 51 -17.38 8.47 -14.29
CA SER A 51 -18.46 8.58 -15.27
C SER A 51 -19.06 7.23 -15.70
N SER A 52 -18.27 6.15 -15.64
CA SER A 52 -18.69 4.81 -16.07
C SER A 52 -18.96 3.84 -14.90
N MET A 53 -18.96 4.34 -13.66
CA MET A 53 -19.13 3.53 -12.45
C MET A 53 -20.61 3.19 -12.23
N THR A 54 -20.91 1.95 -11.86
CA THR A 54 -22.28 1.57 -11.49
C THR A 54 -22.70 2.17 -10.14
N SER A 55 -24.00 2.17 -9.84
CA SER A 55 -24.54 2.61 -8.55
C SER A 55 -23.92 1.89 -7.36
N GLU A 56 -23.74 0.57 -7.47
CA GLU A 56 -23.21 -0.28 -6.41
C GLU A 56 -21.72 0.01 -6.18
N GLN A 57 -20.95 0.11 -7.26
CA GLN A 57 -19.53 0.47 -7.21
C GLN A 57 -19.35 1.88 -6.61
N ARG A 58 -20.20 2.82 -6.99
CA ARG A 58 -20.18 4.19 -6.46
C ARG A 58 -20.45 4.23 -4.97
N ASN A 59 -21.42 3.46 -4.48
CA ASN A 59 -21.69 3.37 -3.04
C ASN A 59 -20.46 2.88 -2.25
N VAL A 60 -19.80 1.82 -2.74
CA VAL A 60 -18.56 1.31 -2.13
C VAL A 60 -17.46 2.38 -2.15
N TYR A 61 -17.23 3.01 -3.31
CA TYR A 61 -16.27 4.08 -3.48
C TYR A 61 -16.50 5.23 -2.49
N ASP A 62 -17.72 5.77 -2.45
CA ASP A 62 -18.08 6.92 -1.62
C ASP A 62 -17.93 6.59 -0.14
N THR A 63 -18.31 5.38 0.28
CA THR A 63 -18.16 4.92 1.67
C THR A 63 -16.70 4.95 2.12
N ILE A 64 -15.79 4.41 1.29
CA ILE A 64 -14.37 4.32 1.63
C ILE A 64 -13.70 5.69 1.53
N MET A 65 -13.95 6.44 0.45
CA MET A 65 -13.34 7.75 0.22
C MET A 65 -13.80 8.79 1.26
N THR A 66 -15.04 8.70 1.73
CA THR A 66 -15.52 9.51 2.86
C THR A 66 -14.77 9.18 4.14
N ARG A 67 -14.47 7.90 4.39
CA ARG A 67 -13.70 7.49 5.58
C ARG A 67 -12.26 8.01 5.51
N VAL A 68 -11.64 7.90 4.34
CA VAL A 68 -10.29 8.40 4.06
C VAL A 68 -10.22 9.91 4.25
N SER A 69 -11.16 10.68 3.68
CA SER A 69 -11.18 12.15 3.78
C SER A 69 -11.37 12.65 5.22
N GLN A 70 -12.13 11.91 6.04
CA GLN A 70 -12.31 12.19 7.47
C GLN A 70 -11.08 11.81 8.32
N ASN A 71 -10.04 11.19 7.75
CA ASN A 71 -8.89 10.63 8.47
C ASN A 71 -9.30 9.74 9.66
N LYS A 72 -10.37 8.95 9.49
CA LYS A 72 -10.85 8.03 10.53
C LYS A 72 -10.40 6.60 10.22
N PRO A 73 -10.01 5.80 11.24
CA PRO A 73 -9.69 4.38 11.06
C PRO A 73 -10.84 3.60 10.40
N GLY A 74 -10.52 2.61 9.58
CA GLY A 74 -11.55 1.74 8.99
C GLY A 74 -10.95 0.50 8.37
N VAL A 75 -11.55 -0.65 8.64
CA VAL A 75 -11.21 -1.91 7.99
C VAL A 75 -12.44 -2.37 7.22
N PHE A 76 -12.29 -2.52 5.92
CA PHE A 76 -13.37 -2.87 5.01
C PHE A 76 -13.02 -4.18 4.30
N PHE A 77 -14.05 -4.92 3.90
CA PHE A 77 -13.89 -6.12 3.08
C PHE A 77 -14.98 -6.14 2.00
N LEU A 78 -14.58 -6.18 0.73
CA LEU A 78 -15.51 -6.26 -0.40
C LEU A 78 -15.60 -7.69 -0.90
N TYR A 79 -16.65 -8.36 -0.43
CA TYR A 79 -17.00 -9.66 -0.92
C TYR A 79 -17.64 -9.58 -2.30
N GLY A 80 -17.15 -10.40 -3.22
CA GLY A 80 -17.80 -10.62 -4.50
C GLY A 80 -16.94 -11.42 -5.47
N TYR A 81 -17.60 -12.07 -6.42
CA TYR A 81 -17.00 -12.98 -7.38
C TYR A 81 -15.95 -12.29 -8.27
N GLY A 82 -15.05 -13.07 -8.86
CA GLY A 82 -14.11 -12.55 -9.87
C GLY A 82 -14.86 -11.90 -11.03
N GLY A 83 -14.32 -10.80 -11.57
CA GLY A 83 -14.90 -10.10 -12.72
C GLY A 83 -15.90 -8.98 -12.41
N ILE A 84 -16.26 -8.73 -11.14
CA ILE A 84 -17.23 -7.68 -10.76
C ILE A 84 -16.66 -6.25 -10.72
N GLY A 85 -15.42 -6.04 -11.17
CA GLY A 85 -14.80 -4.72 -11.21
C GLY A 85 -14.16 -4.25 -9.90
N LYS A 86 -13.68 -5.15 -9.03
CA LYS A 86 -12.86 -4.74 -7.87
C LYS A 86 -11.62 -3.95 -8.30
N THR A 87 -10.92 -4.44 -9.31
CA THR A 87 -9.79 -3.73 -9.95
C THR A 87 -10.17 -2.36 -10.49
N PHE A 88 -11.41 -2.19 -10.95
CA PHE A 88 -11.92 -0.88 -11.37
C PHE A 88 -12.02 0.09 -10.18
N LEU A 89 -12.55 -0.36 -9.04
CA LEU A 89 -12.59 0.43 -7.81
C LEU A 89 -11.18 0.77 -7.29
N TRP A 90 -10.25 -0.19 -7.32
CA TRP A 90 -8.85 0.02 -6.96
C TRP A 90 -8.22 1.15 -7.79
N ARG A 91 -8.43 1.10 -9.10
CA ARG A 91 -7.95 2.13 -10.03
C ARG A 91 -8.62 3.48 -9.78
N ALA A 92 -9.92 3.53 -9.54
CA ALA A 92 -10.64 4.78 -9.30
C ALA A 92 -10.17 5.47 -8.02
N MET A 93 -10.05 4.75 -6.91
CA MET A 93 -9.53 5.30 -5.64
C MET A 93 -8.06 5.67 -5.74
N GLY A 94 -7.25 4.83 -6.40
CA GLY A 94 -5.84 5.11 -6.64
C GLY A 94 -5.64 6.37 -7.48
N ALA A 95 -6.40 6.54 -8.56
CA ALA A 95 -6.36 7.74 -9.40
C ALA A 95 -6.81 8.99 -8.63
N ALA A 96 -7.89 8.89 -7.85
CA ALA A 96 -8.38 10.00 -7.03
C ALA A 96 -7.31 10.50 -6.05
N LEU A 97 -6.76 9.62 -5.21
CA LEU A 97 -5.78 10.01 -4.19
C LEU A 97 -4.47 10.47 -4.81
N ARG A 98 -3.94 9.73 -5.80
CA ARG A 98 -2.66 10.10 -6.42
C ARG A 98 -2.74 11.40 -7.23
N SER A 99 -3.87 11.71 -7.85
CA SER A 99 -4.07 13.01 -8.52
C SER A 99 -4.02 14.19 -7.54
N GLN A 100 -4.39 13.97 -6.27
CA GLN A 100 -4.29 14.93 -5.17
C GLN A 100 -2.88 14.97 -4.54
N GLY A 101 -1.97 14.10 -4.98
CA GLY A 101 -0.64 13.95 -4.38
C GLY A 101 -0.64 13.20 -3.06
N GLU A 102 -1.69 12.43 -2.78
CA GLU A 102 -1.81 11.58 -1.59
C GLU A 102 -1.22 10.18 -1.86
N ILE A 103 -0.74 9.54 -0.80
CA ILE A 103 -0.10 8.22 -0.88
C ILE A 103 -1.13 7.13 -0.64
N ILE A 104 -1.18 6.17 -1.56
CA ILE A 104 -1.95 4.94 -1.46
C ILE A 104 -1.00 3.75 -1.58
N ILE A 105 -1.17 2.73 -0.74
CA ILE A 105 -0.41 1.49 -0.86
C ILE A 105 -1.36 0.43 -1.42
N ILE A 106 -1.02 -0.13 -2.58
CA ILE A 106 -1.79 -1.22 -3.19
C ILE A 106 -0.93 -2.47 -3.18
N VAL A 107 -1.39 -3.49 -2.46
CA VAL A 107 -0.75 -4.80 -2.41
C VAL A 107 -1.68 -5.87 -2.93
N ASN A 108 -1.08 -6.94 -3.43
CA ASN A 108 -1.80 -8.15 -3.78
C ASN A 108 -1.17 -9.38 -3.11
N SER A 109 -1.95 -10.44 -2.92
CA SER A 109 -1.44 -11.72 -2.43
C SER A 109 -0.52 -12.40 -3.46
N SER A 110 -0.87 -12.32 -4.75
CA SER A 110 -0.09 -12.92 -5.87
C SER A 110 0.64 -11.88 -6.72
N GLY A 111 1.82 -12.26 -7.23
CA GLY A 111 2.67 -11.40 -8.06
C GLY A 111 2.09 -11.07 -9.43
N ILE A 112 1.28 -11.96 -10.02
CA ILE A 112 0.72 -11.75 -11.36
C ILE A 112 -0.31 -10.62 -11.35
N ALA A 113 -1.22 -10.62 -10.37
CA ALA A 113 -2.26 -9.59 -10.32
C ALA A 113 -1.74 -8.26 -9.72
N ALA A 114 -0.57 -8.25 -9.05
CA ALA A 114 0.12 -7.00 -8.71
C ALA A 114 0.50 -6.16 -9.95
N LEU A 115 0.72 -6.79 -11.11
CA LEU A 115 1.03 -6.10 -12.36
C LEU A 115 -0.15 -5.33 -12.96
N LEU A 116 -1.38 -5.65 -12.55
CA LEU A 116 -2.60 -5.07 -13.12
C LEU A 116 -2.90 -3.65 -12.59
N ILE A 117 -2.17 -3.21 -11.56
CA ILE A 117 -2.39 -1.92 -10.91
C ILE A 117 -1.05 -1.17 -10.81
N HIS A 118 -1.03 0.10 -11.21
CA HIS A 118 0.19 0.90 -11.14
C HIS A 118 0.73 0.99 -9.71
N GLY A 119 2.00 0.63 -9.53
CA GLY A 119 2.66 0.57 -8.22
C GLY A 119 2.28 -0.64 -7.37
N GLY A 120 1.50 -1.60 -7.91
CA GLY A 120 1.14 -2.83 -7.22
C GLY A 120 2.38 -3.67 -6.91
N ARG A 121 2.46 -4.15 -5.67
CA ARG A 121 3.48 -5.12 -5.21
C ARG A 121 2.81 -6.26 -4.47
N THR A 122 3.50 -7.39 -4.31
CA THR A 122 2.97 -8.42 -3.42
C THR A 122 3.03 -7.96 -1.97
N ALA A 123 2.07 -8.35 -1.14
CA ALA A 123 2.08 -7.99 0.27
C ALA A 123 3.35 -8.49 0.99
N HIS A 124 3.81 -9.70 0.63
CA HIS A 124 5.07 -10.26 1.10
C HIS A 124 6.27 -9.34 0.81
N SER A 125 6.41 -8.87 -0.44
CA SER A 125 7.52 -8.00 -0.81
C SER A 125 7.37 -6.57 -0.27
N ARG A 126 6.14 -6.06 -0.16
CA ARG A 126 5.89 -4.69 0.31
C ARG A 126 6.07 -4.54 1.82
N PHE A 127 5.61 -5.51 2.60
CA PHE A 127 5.66 -5.45 4.06
C PHE A 127 6.76 -6.32 4.68
N GLY A 128 7.44 -7.16 3.89
CA GLY A 128 8.44 -8.08 4.42
C GLY A 128 7.81 -9.20 5.25
N ILE A 129 6.65 -9.71 4.84
CA ILE A 129 5.96 -10.78 5.57
C ILE A 129 6.85 -12.05 5.56
N PRO A 130 7.18 -12.61 6.74
CA PRO A 130 7.98 -13.83 6.82
C PRO A 130 7.32 -15.01 6.10
N ILE A 131 8.13 -15.82 5.40
CA ILE A 131 7.64 -17.04 4.72
C ILE A 131 7.15 -18.07 5.75
N LEU A 132 7.89 -18.23 6.85
CA LEU A 132 7.50 -19.05 7.99
C LEU A 132 6.70 -18.19 8.96
N ILE A 133 5.37 -18.22 8.83
CA ILE A 133 4.46 -17.38 9.61
C ILE A 133 3.81 -18.18 10.75
N HIS A 134 3.74 -17.58 11.93
CA HIS A 134 3.08 -18.12 13.12
C HIS A 134 2.33 -17.01 13.88
N GLU A 135 1.59 -17.38 14.92
CA GLU A 135 0.69 -16.48 15.65
C GLU A 135 1.40 -15.25 16.23
N ALA A 136 2.67 -15.35 16.60
CA ALA A 136 3.47 -14.26 17.16
C ALA A 136 4.34 -13.52 16.12
N SER A 137 4.26 -13.88 14.83
CA SER A 137 5.10 -13.25 13.81
C SER A 137 4.76 -11.76 13.63
N THR A 138 5.80 -10.99 13.30
CA THR A 138 5.70 -9.59 12.88
C THR A 138 6.45 -9.41 11.56
N CYS A 139 6.20 -8.28 10.90
CA CYS A 139 7.00 -7.82 9.78
C CYS A 139 8.22 -7.05 10.33
N PRO A 140 9.41 -7.23 9.75
CA PRO A 140 10.62 -6.53 10.18
C PRO A 140 10.61 -5.09 9.65
N ILE A 141 9.78 -4.23 10.25
CA ILE A 141 9.63 -2.82 9.89
C ILE A 141 10.15 -1.96 11.05
N ASP A 142 11.38 -1.46 10.91
CA ASP A 142 11.95 -0.52 11.87
C ASP A 142 11.22 0.82 11.81
N SER A 143 11.04 1.49 12.96
CA SER A 143 10.24 2.72 13.07
C SER A 143 10.80 3.91 12.30
N ASP A 144 12.11 3.94 12.05
CA ASP A 144 12.80 4.95 11.25
C ASP A 144 12.95 4.55 9.76
N SER A 145 12.54 3.34 9.39
CA SER A 145 12.72 2.81 8.04
C SER A 145 11.92 3.60 6.99
N PRO A 146 12.36 3.61 5.72
CA PRO A 146 11.59 4.22 4.62
C PRO A 146 10.18 3.66 4.51
N LEU A 147 10.00 2.36 4.79
CA LEU A 147 8.69 1.71 4.77
C LEU A 147 7.78 2.19 5.92
N ALA A 148 8.31 2.38 7.13
CA ALA A 148 7.54 2.95 8.23
C ALA A 148 7.04 4.36 7.89
N LYS A 149 7.91 5.24 7.37
CA LYS A 149 7.53 6.60 6.93
C LYS A 149 6.45 6.56 5.84
N LEU A 150 6.57 5.62 4.91
CA LEU A 150 5.58 5.41 3.86
C LEU A 150 4.22 4.97 4.42
N ILE A 151 4.20 4.01 5.35
CA ILE A 151 2.99 3.57 6.06
C ILE A 151 2.37 4.75 6.80
N ILE A 152 3.17 5.54 7.52
CA ILE A 152 2.71 6.74 8.26
C ILE A 152 2.02 7.73 7.32
N LYS A 153 2.57 7.99 6.13
CA LYS A 153 1.99 8.93 5.16
C LYS A 153 0.84 8.36 4.34
N ALA A 154 0.72 7.03 4.21
CA ALA A 154 -0.34 6.41 3.44
C ALA A 154 -1.74 6.73 4.00
N LYS A 155 -2.65 7.15 3.10
CA LYS A 155 -4.06 7.45 3.39
C LYS A 155 -4.96 6.23 3.30
N LEU A 156 -4.64 5.32 2.36
CA LEU A 156 -5.42 4.13 2.07
C LEU A 156 -4.48 2.98 1.75
N ILE A 157 -4.86 1.78 2.21
CA ILE A 157 -4.16 0.53 1.93
C ILE A 157 -5.16 -0.43 1.32
N ILE A 158 -4.92 -0.79 0.06
CA ILE A 158 -5.72 -1.78 -0.67
C ILE A 158 -4.96 -3.10 -0.64
N TRP A 159 -5.65 -4.17 -0.27
CA TRP A 159 -5.14 -5.52 -0.25
C TRP A 159 -5.97 -6.42 -1.16
N ASP A 160 -5.62 -6.46 -2.44
CA ASP A 160 -6.31 -7.32 -3.40
C ASP A 160 -6.01 -8.80 -3.11
N GLU A 161 -6.99 -9.67 -3.40
CA GLU A 161 -6.95 -11.10 -3.10
C GLU A 161 -6.58 -11.43 -1.64
N ALA A 162 -6.93 -10.56 -0.68
CA ALA A 162 -6.64 -10.76 0.74
C ALA A 162 -7.02 -12.17 1.25
N PRO A 163 -8.20 -12.74 0.96
CA PRO A 163 -8.57 -14.07 1.45
C PRO A 163 -7.65 -15.21 1.01
N MET A 164 -6.78 -15.01 0.01
CA MET A 164 -5.83 -16.03 -0.44
C MET A 164 -4.64 -16.22 0.51
N MET A 165 -4.44 -15.32 1.48
CA MET A 165 -3.35 -15.47 2.44
C MET A 165 -3.78 -16.08 3.77
N HIS A 166 -2.81 -16.68 4.45
CA HIS A 166 -2.98 -17.17 5.81
C HIS A 166 -3.31 -16.03 6.78
N ARG A 167 -4.20 -16.29 7.75
CA ARG A 167 -4.62 -15.32 8.77
C ARG A 167 -3.43 -14.66 9.50
N TYR A 168 -2.40 -15.43 9.83
CA TYR A 168 -1.21 -14.91 10.52
C TYR A 168 -0.45 -13.85 9.71
N CYS A 169 -0.56 -13.83 8.39
CA CYS A 169 0.05 -12.78 7.58
C CYS A 169 -0.68 -11.43 7.81
N PHE A 170 -2.01 -11.44 7.94
CA PHE A 170 -2.78 -10.26 8.30
C PHE A 170 -2.45 -9.77 9.69
N GLU A 171 -2.40 -10.69 10.67
CA GLU A 171 -2.10 -10.35 12.05
C GLU A 171 -0.66 -9.82 12.22
N ALA A 172 0.30 -10.36 11.48
CA ALA A 172 1.67 -9.85 11.47
C ALA A 172 1.74 -8.42 10.91
N VAL A 173 1.06 -8.13 9.80
CA VAL A 173 1.00 -6.77 9.24
C VAL A 173 0.27 -5.81 10.19
N ASP A 174 -0.86 -6.23 10.76
CA ASP A 174 -1.62 -5.45 11.73
C ASP A 174 -0.76 -5.09 12.97
N ARG A 175 -0.09 -6.08 13.58
CA ARG A 175 0.83 -5.84 14.70
C ARG A 175 1.92 -4.85 14.33
N SER A 176 2.53 -5.03 13.16
CA SER A 176 3.64 -4.18 12.70
C SER A 176 3.18 -2.74 12.43
N PHE A 177 1.98 -2.55 11.88
CA PHE A 177 1.43 -1.22 11.67
C PHE A 177 1.06 -0.55 12.99
N ARG A 178 0.51 -1.30 13.95
CA ARG A 178 0.25 -0.79 15.30
C ARG A 178 1.56 -0.36 15.97
N ASP A 179 2.63 -1.10 15.77
CA ASP A 179 3.96 -0.75 16.28
C ASP A 179 4.56 0.47 15.59
N VAL A 180 4.44 0.62 14.27
CA VAL A 180 4.88 1.83 13.55
C VAL A 180 4.05 3.06 13.94
N MET A 181 2.72 2.91 14.04
CA MET A 181 1.81 4.03 14.25
C MET A 181 1.75 4.48 15.71
N ARG A 182 2.14 3.65 16.70
CA ARG A 182 2.19 4.06 18.10
C ARG A 182 3.18 5.21 18.35
N ASP A 183 4.21 5.30 17.52
CA ASP A 183 5.23 6.35 17.60
C ASP A 183 4.70 7.68 17.06
N VAL A 184 3.65 7.65 16.24
CA VAL A 184 2.89 8.84 15.80
C VAL A 184 1.88 9.25 16.86
N ASP A 185 1.08 8.30 17.34
CA ASP A 185 0.14 8.50 18.45
C ASP A 185 -0.05 7.18 19.21
N LYS A 186 0.21 7.21 20.51
CA LYS A 186 0.14 6.04 21.40
C LYS A 186 -1.22 5.33 21.34
N ARG A 187 -2.30 6.04 21.02
CA ARG A 187 -3.65 5.46 20.87
C ARG A 187 -3.72 4.44 19.74
N PHE A 188 -2.94 4.59 18.68
CA PHE A 188 -2.95 3.69 17.52
C PHE A 188 -2.44 2.27 17.84
N LYS A 189 -1.73 2.08 18.96
CA LYS A 189 -1.28 0.74 19.42
C LYS A 189 -2.43 -0.27 19.58
N HIS A 190 -3.64 0.22 19.87
CA HIS A 190 -4.81 -0.62 20.13
C HIS A 190 -5.87 -0.54 19.02
N ILE A 191 -5.59 0.20 17.94
CA ILE A 191 -6.50 0.34 16.81
C ILE A 191 -6.02 -0.57 15.68
N PRO A 192 -6.89 -1.38 15.05
CA PRO A 192 -6.52 -2.21 13.91
C PRO A 192 -5.74 -1.42 12.85
N PHE A 193 -4.67 -2.05 12.36
CA PHE A 193 -3.72 -1.54 11.38
C PHE A 193 -3.16 -0.16 11.73
N GLY A 194 -3.01 0.13 13.03
CA GLY A 194 -2.49 1.42 13.50
C GLY A 194 -3.38 2.60 13.11
N GLY A 195 -4.70 2.37 12.97
CA GLY A 195 -5.65 3.42 12.60
C GLY A 195 -5.72 3.74 11.10
N LYS A 196 -5.05 2.95 10.25
CA LYS A 196 -5.13 3.10 8.80
C LYS A 196 -6.49 2.69 8.26
N VAL A 197 -6.83 3.25 7.09
CA VAL A 197 -7.93 2.73 6.29
C VAL A 197 -7.39 1.57 5.46
N VAL A 198 -7.84 0.36 5.75
CA VAL A 198 -7.44 -0.87 5.06
C VAL A 198 -8.66 -1.49 4.42
N PHE A 199 -8.51 -1.93 3.17
CA PHE A 199 -9.60 -2.50 2.40
C PHE A 199 -9.11 -3.66 1.54
N GLY A 200 -9.79 -4.80 1.58
CA GLY A 200 -9.47 -6.00 0.79
C GLY A 200 -10.69 -6.80 0.35
#